data_AF-A0A426Y680-F1
#
_entry.id   AF-A0A426Y680-F1
#
_cell.length_a   1.000
_cell.length_b   1.000
_cell.length_c   1.000
_cell.angle_alpha   90.00
_cell.angle_beta   90.00
_cell.angle_gamma   90.00
#
_symmetry.space_group_name_H-M   'P 1'
#
loop_
_entity.id
_entity.type
_entity.pdbx_description
1 polymer ?
#
loop_
_entity_poly.entity_id
_entity_poly.type
_entity_poly.pdbx_seq_one_letter_code
_entity_poly.pdbx_strand_id
1 'polypeptide(L)'
;MFNLDKIKSGVGAGSGSTTPSLASTPATGDVGVSMTEKRPSSRAGAGLRKRLWKMAAEQPANTSGSTARTSANKGKEMVELEEVPEWGYTMRELCEGLHFVSALIDRVHDVSRLVRSQHEKILTLRAVNKELKAGVGQDLVAAAEWRAKELESEIEKMRTKMESLRSQRRELELEVGLLRSSLDAARNDRAHLEGDVLSLTEATTFLEAKLKAEGQKAVATYKASREFESDLEKMGRVSYEFGYRVALERLRGKHPDITIERDPFAECSEDANVEMDLDQPFDDGTTSEKQPTL
;
A
#
# COMPACT_ATOMS: atom_id res chain seq x y z
N MET A 1 48.82 -10.87 35.61
CA MET A 1 50.18 -10.66 35.06
C MET A 1 50.06 -10.58 33.55
N PHE A 2 50.51 -9.45 32.98
CA PHE A 2 50.70 -9.17 31.55
C PHE A 2 51.82 -10.06 30.97
N ASN A 3 52.04 -10.29 29.66
CA ASN A 3 51.98 -9.50 28.42
C ASN A 3 51.72 -10.49 27.24
N LEU A 4 51.02 -10.16 26.15
CA LEU A 4 51.27 -9.21 25.06
C LEU A 4 52.52 -9.51 24.22
N ASP A 5 52.33 -10.07 23.02
CA ASP A 5 53.20 -9.81 21.87
C ASP A 5 52.38 -9.59 20.59
N LYS A 6 52.81 -8.55 19.87
CA LYS A 6 52.19 -7.91 18.71
C LYS A 6 52.58 -8.62 17.42
N ILE A 7 51.68 -8.63 16.43
CA ILE A 7 52.07 -8.56 15.01
C ILE A 7 51.12 -7.60 14.27
N LYS A 8 51.70 -6.71 13.45
CA LYS A 8 51.06 -5.68 12.63
C LYS A 8 51.55 -5.82 11.19
N SER A 9 50.64 -5.78 10.22
CA SER A 9 50.73 -5.30 8.81
C SER A 9 49.64 -6.03 8.01
N GLY A 10 48.94 -5.46 7.03
CA GLY A 10 49.38 -4.46 6.07
C GLY A 10 48.24 -3.62 5.48
N VAL A 11 48.69 -2.54 4.84
CA VAL A 11 47.95 -1.57 4.04
C VAL A 11 47.57 -2.19 2.70
N GLY A 12 46.32 -2.00 2.28
CA GLY A 12 45.84 -2.35 0.94
C GLY A 12 44.97 -1.21 0.40
N ALA A 13 45.59 -0.34 -0.40
CA ALA A 13 44.91 0.62 -1.25
C ALA A 13 44.45 -0.08 -2.54
N GLY A 14 43.19 0.10 -2.92
CA GLY A 14 42.63 -0.39 -4.18
C GLY A 14 41.68 0.65 -4.75
N SER A 15 42.15 1.32 -5.80
CA SER A 15 41.50 2.39 -6.55
C SER A 15 40.22 1.94 -7.28
N GLY A 16 39.30 2.89 -7.48
CA GLY A 16 38.16 2.73 -8.36
C GLY A 16 38.52 2.71 -9.85
N SER A 17 37.56 2.26 -10.67
CA SER A 17 37.47 2.56 -12.09
C SER A 17 36.06 2.34 -12.61
N THR A 18 35.45 3.47 -12.99
CA THR A 18 34.26 3.68 -13.80
C THR A 18 34.37 3.05 -15.20
N THR A 19 33.27 2.53 -15.75
CA THR A 19 32.83 2.82 -17.12
C THR A 19 31.29 2.72 -17.21
N PRO A 20 30.60 3.60 -17.96
CA PRO A 20 29.17 3.54 -18.21
C PRO A 20 28.88 2.82 -19.54
N SER A 21 27.78 2.10 -19.64
CA SER A 21 27.27 1.59 -20.93
C SER A 21 25.86 2.11 -21.20
N LEU A 22 25.73 2.63 -22.41
CA LEU A 22 24.64 3.47 -22.91
C LEU A 22 23.55 2.62 -23.59
N ALA A 23 22.33 3.12 -23.44
CA ALA A 23 21.21 3.15 -24.40
C ALA A 23 20.61 1.84 -24.94
N SER A 24 19.33 1.62 -24.61
CA SER A 24 18.26 1.75 -25.62
C SER A 24 16.90 2.07 -24.98
N THR A 25 16.27 3.12 -25.53
CA THR A 25 14.91 3.67 -25.34
C THR A 25 13.83 2.78 -25.99
N PRO A 26 12.51 2.96 -25.73
CA PRO A 26 11.66 4.08 -26.24
C PRO A 26 10.86 4.80 -25.11
N ALA A 27 10.74 6.14 -25.10
CA ALA A 27 9.67 6.96 -25.73
C ALA A 27 8.24 6.60 -25.26
N THR A 28 7.32 7.48 -24.86
CA THR A 28 7.22 8.94 -24.64
C THR A 28 5.88 9.12 -23.91
N GLY A 29 5.82 9.94 -22.86
CA GLY A 29 4.57 10.21 -22.12
C GLY A 29 4.80 11.14 -20.95
N ASP A 30 5.20 12.38 -21.25
CA ASP A 30 5.41 13.47 -20.31
C ASP A 30 4.11 14.27 -20.12
N VAL A 31 3.61 14.30 -18.89
CA VAL A 31 2.70 15.34 -18.38
C VAL A 31 3.20 15.74 -16.98
N GLY A 32 4.33 16.45 -16.94
CA GLY A 32 4.76 17.23 -15.78
C GLY A 32 4.10 18.61 -15.77
N VAL A 33 3.09 18.80 -14.93
CA VAL A 33 2.61 20.15 -14.56
C VAL A 33 3.36 20.60 -13.31
N SER A 34 4.43 21.37 -13.51
CA SER A 34 5.05 22.19 -12.47
C SER A 34 4.37 23.55 -12.43
N MET A 35 3.79 23.94 -11.29
CA MET A 35 3.45 25.34 -11.04
C MET A 35 4.08 25.81 -9.73
N THR A 36 5.12 26.62 -9.91
CA THR A 36 5.76 27.47 -8.92
C THR A 36 4.88 28.69 -8.67
N GLU A 37 4.23 28.77 -7.51
CA GLU A 37 3.44 29.96 -7.16
C GLU A 37 4.30 30.97 -6.40
N LYS A 38 4.85 31.94 -7.13
CA LYS A 38 5.32 33.21 -6.58
C LYS A 38 4.17 34.22 -6.61
N ARG A 39 3.84 34.80 -5.45
CA ARG A 39 3.22 36.13 -5.33
C ARG A 39 4.19 37.20 -5.88
N PRO A 40 3.75 38.29 -6.55
CA PRO A 40 2.96 39.32 -5.87
C PRO A 40 1.95 40.17 -6.71
N SER A 41 1.04 40.81 -5.96
CA SER A 41 0.43 42.15 -6.20
C SER A 41 -0.70 42.37 -7.23
N SER A 42 -1.75 43.06 -6.72
CA SER A 42 -2.56 44.11 -7.39
C SER A 42 -3.63 43.73 -8.44
N ARG A 43 -4.93 43.88 -8.09
CA ARG A 43 -5.81 45.02 -8.49
C ARG A 43 -7.32 44.66 -8.52
N ALA A 44 -8.09 45.47 -7.78
CA ALA A 44 -9.47 45.97 -7.98
C ALA A 44 -10.70 45.03 -8.11
N GLY A 45 -11.70 45.33 -7.26
CA GLY A 45 -13.11 44.96 -7.39
C GLY A 45 -13.76 44.72 -6.02
N ALA A 46 -14.07 45.76 -5.23
CA ALA A 46 -15.43 46.34 -5.07
C ALA A 46 -16.47 45.34 -4.51
N GLY A 47 -17.19 45.55 -3.42
CA GLY A 47 -17.29 46.65 -2.48
C GLY A 47 -18.44 46.36 -1.51
N LEU A 48 -18.33 46.83 -0.27
CA LEU A 48 -19.42 47.36 0.56
C LEU A 48 -18.83 47.82 1.90
N ARG A 49 -18.23 49.01 1.87
CA ARG A 49 -17.78 49.74 3.05
C ARG A 49 -19.01 50.16 3.85
N LYS A 50 -19.33 49.44 4.93
CA LYS A 50 -20.23 49.96 5.97
C LYS A 50 -19.43 50.88 6.86
N ARG A 51 -19.70 52.18 6.69
CA ARG A 51 -19.17 53.31 7.44
C ARG A 51 -19.51 53.13 8.92
N LEU A 52 -18.50 52.87 9.74
CA LEU A 52 -18.54 53.14 11.17
C LEU A 52 -18.25 54.64 11.33
N TRP A 53 -19.29 55.43 11.59
CA TRP A 53 -19.10 56.86 11.87
C TRP A 53 -18.35 57.01 13.20
N LYS A 54 -17.10 57.44 13.07
CA LYS A 54 -16.25 57.96 14.13
C LYS A 54 -16.63 59.43 14.27
N MET A 55 -17.38 59.80 15.31
CA MET A 55 -17.59 61.22 15.65
C MET A 55 -16.33 61.70 16.37
N ALA A 56 -15.48 62.40 15.63
CA ALA A 56 -14.49 63.30 16.18
C ALA A 56 -15.21 64.50 16.79
N ALA A 57 -14.74 64.93 17.97
CA ALA A 57 -15.12 66.20 18.54
C ALA A 57 -14.45 67.31 17.70
N GLU A 58 -15.22 67.96 16.83
CA GLU A 58 -14.86 69.24 16.24
C GLU A 58 -15.89 70.30 16.63
N GLN A 59 -15.33 71.39 17.13
CA GLN A 59 -15.93 72.66 17.52
C GLN A 59 -16.69 73.31 16.35
N PRO A 60 -17.79 74.05 16.62
CA PRO A 60 -18.18 75.18 15.79
C PRO A 60 -17.64 76.48 16.41
N ALA A 61 -16.55 76.98 15.83
CA ALA A 61 -16.29 78.42 15.80
C ALA A 61 -17.20 79.04 14.74
N ASN A 62 -18.02 80.02 15.12
CA ASN A 62 -18.37 81.20 14.33
C ASN A 62 -19.12 82.21 15.22
N THR A 63 -18.37 83.26 15.59
CA THR A 63 -18.76 84.67 15.50
C THR A 63 -20.15 85.08 16.02
N SER A 64 -20.21 85.53 17.26
CA SER A 64 -21.01 86.71 17.60
C SER A 64 -20.25 87.50 18.66
N GLY A 65 -19.50 88.50 18.20
CA GLY A 65 -18.80 89.42 19.07
C GLY A 65 -19.79 90.34 19.79
N SER A 66 -19.54 90.58 21.08
CA SER A 66 -19.53 91.94 21.60
C SER A 66 -18.86 91.97 22.97
N THR A 67 -17.56 92.24 22.91
CA THR A 67 -16.77 93.12 23.77
C THR A 67 -17.39 93.58 25.10
N ALA A 68 -16.86 93.02 26.19
CA ALA A 68 -16.78 93.72 27.46
C ALA A 68 -15.71 94.84 27.36
N ARG A 69 -16.09 96.09 27.62
CA ARG A 69 -15.18 97.13 28.10
C ARG A 69 -15.82 97.87 29.26
N THR A 70 -15.13 97.75 30.40
CA THR A 70 -15.16 98.70 31.50
C THR A 70 -14.68 100.08 31.03
N SER A 71 -15.40 101.14 31.42
CA SER A 71 -14.76 102.43 31.70
C SER A 71 -15.58 103.21 32.74
N ALA A 72 -14.90 103.57 33.82
CA ALA A 72 -15.35 104.55 34.79
C ALA A 72 -14.95 105.94 34.31
N ASN A 73 -15.84 106.94 34.31
CA ASN A 73 -15.61 108.22 34.98
C ASN A 73 -16.86 109.13 35.01
N LYS A 74 -16.82 110.05 35.98
CA LYS A 74 -17.80 111.02 36.48
C LYS A 74 -18.27 112.09 35.49
N GLY A 75 -19.44 112.67 35.80
CA GLY A 75 -19.92 114.00 35.34
C GLY A 75 -21.37 113.92 34.87
N LYS A 76 -22.40 114.13 35.70
CA LYS A 76 -22.92 115.41 36.24
C LYS A 76 -23.55 116.31 35.15
N GLU A 77 -24.84 116.09 34.87
CA GLU A 77 -25.76 117.16 34.41
C GLU A 77 -27.23 116.74 34.65
N MET A 78 -28.04 117.68 35.16
CA MET A 78 -29.46 117.52 35.49
C MET A 78 -30.30 117.91 34.28
N VAL A 79 -31.26 117.09 33.85
CA VAL A 79 -32.45 117.51 33.07
C VAL A 79 -33.62 116.58 33.44
N GLU A 80 -34.81 117.16 33.41
CA GLU A 80 -36.00 116.89 34.23
C GLU A 80 -36.72 115.55 34.03
N LEU A 81 -37.51 115.23 35.07
CA LEU A 81 -38.55 114.21 35.12
C LEU A 81 -39.62 114.48 34.05
N GLU A 82 -39.77 113.55 33.11
CA GLU A 82 -41.01 113.39 32.34
C GLU A 82 -41.56 111.98 32.61
N GLU A 83 -42.75 111.95 33.21
CA GLU A 83 -43.44 110.77 33.69
C GLU A 83 -43.80 109.82 32.54
N VAL A 84 -43.43 108.55 32.72
CA VAL A 84 -43.88 107.42 31.91
C VAL A 84 -45.37 107.19 32.17
N PRO A 85 -46.25 107.06 31.15
CA PRO A 85 -47.67 106.82 31.38
C PRO A 85 -47.87 105.40 31.94
N GLU A 86 -48.47 105.31 33.13
CA GLU A 86 -49.01 104.06 33.69
C GLU A 86 -50.20 103.61 32.82
N TRP A 87 -49.94 102.70 31.89
CA TRP A 87 -51.01 101.97 31.20
C TRP A 87 -51.68 101.01 32.19
N GLY A 88 -52.82 101.41 32.75
CA GLY A 88 -53.66 100.54 33.56
C GLY A 88 -54.27 99.44 32.72
N TYR A 89 -53.75 98.21 32.82
CA TYR A 89 -54.38 97.02 32.26
C TYR A 89 -55.80 96.87 32.81
N THR A 90 -56.77 96.53 31.97
CA THR A 90 -58.15 96.31 32.43
C THR A 90 -58.22 95.00 33.22
N MET A 91 -58.96 94.95 34.33
CA MET A 91 -59.08 93.75 35.19
C MET A 91 -59.44 92.45 34.43
N ARG A 92 -60.09 92.56 33.26
CA ARG A 92 -60.41 91.44 32.37
C ARG A 92 -59.16 90.81 31.73
N GLU A 93 -58.21 91.61 31.27
CA GLU A 93 -56.96 91.13 30.64
C GLU A 93 -56.07 90.39 31.65
N LEU A 94 -56.08 90.83 32.92
CA LEU A 94 -55.36 90.14 34.01
C LEU A 94 -55.98 88.77 34.33
N CYS A 95 -57.31 88.66 34.35
CA CYS A 95 -58.01 87.38 34.54
C CYS A 95 -57.81 86.42 33.36
N GLU A 96 -57.91 86.90 32.12
CA GLU A 96 -57.66 86.10 30.92
C GLU A 96 -56.21 85.62 30.84
N GLY A 97 -55.25 86.49 31.21
CA GLY A 97 -53.83 86.13 31.36
C GLY A 97 -53.58 85.05 32.42
N LEU A 98 -54.28 85.10 33.56
CA LEU A 98 -54.14 84.10 34.62
C LEU A 98 -54.65 82.71 34.19
N HIS A 99 -55.79 82.64 33.51
CA HIS A 99 -56.31 81.37 32.96
C HIS A 99 -55.37 80.76 31.91
N PHE A 100 -54.76 81.60 31.07
CA PHE A 100 -53.76 81.17 30.11
C PHE A 100 -52.51 80.59 30.80
N VAL A 101 -52.02 81.25 31.86
CA VAL A 101 -50.88 80.76 32.65
C VAL A 101 -51.22 79.45 33.36
N SER A 102 -52.40 79.31 33.96
CA SER A 102 -52.83 78.04 34.59
C SER A 102 -52.91 76.90 33.60
N ALA A 103 -53.50 77.10 32.42
CA ALA A 103 -53.56 76.07 31.37
C ALA A 103 -52.16 75.68 30.86
N LEU A 104 -51.23 76.64 30.79
CA LEU A 104 -49.84 76.37 30.44
C LEU A 104 -49.14 75.53 31.52
N ILE A 105 -49.37 75.82 32.81
CA ILE A 105 -48.83 75.06 33.94
C ILE A 105 -49.33 73.61 33.90
N ASP A 106 -50.63 73.39 33.70
CA ASP A 106 -51.21 72.04 33.61
C ASP A 106 -50.60 71.26 32.45
N ARG A 107 -50.46 71.90 31.28
CA ARG A 107 -49.82 71.27 30.11
C ARG A 107 -48.35 70.94 30.37
N VAL A 108 -47.59 71.83 31.02
CA VAL A 108 -46.20 71.55 31.41
C VAL A 108 -46.13 70.42 32.43
N HIS A 109 -47.07 70.36 33.37
CA HIS A 109 -47.17 69.30 34.36
C HIS A 109 -47.48 67.94 33.71
N ASP A 110 -48.44 67.88 32.78
CA ASP A 110 -48.79 66.67 32.04
C ASP A 110 -47.62 66.18 31.18
N VAL A 111 -46.93 67.08 30.47
CA VAL A 111 -45.71 66.76 29.72
C VAL A 111 -44.62 66.26 30.67
N SER A 112 -44.45 66.87 31.84
CA SER A 112 -43.49 66.43 32.85
C SER A 112 -43.82 65.04 33.40
N ARG A 113 -45.10 64.72 33.60
CA ARG A 113 -45.57 63.39 34.01
C ARG A 113 -45.27 62.34 32.93
N LEU A 114 -45.49 62.69 31.66
CA LEU A 114 -45.15 61.85 30.53
C LEU A 114 -43.64 61.61 30.42
N VAL A 115 -42.82 62.67 30.52
CA VAL A 115 -41.35 62.57 30.48
C VAL A 115 -40.85 61.66 31.60
N ARG A 116 -41.38 61.79 32.82
CA ARG A 116 -41.03 60.90 33.93
C ARG A 116 -41.39 59.46 33.64
N SER A 117 -42.60 59.20 33.15
CA SER A 117 -43.03 57.85 32.77
C SER A 117 -42.17 57.24 31.65
N GLN A 118 -41.79 58.04 30.65
CA GLN A 118 -40.89 57.61 29.59
C GLN A 118 -39.48 57.32 30.11
N HIS A 119 -38.96 58.14 31.03
CA HIS A 119 -37.66 57.92 31.65
C HIS A 119 -37.61 56.58 32.39
N GLU A 120 -38.64 56.26 33.19
CA GLU A 120 -38.73 54.96 33.88
C GLU A 120 -38.75 53.79 32.89
N LYS A 121 -39.52 53.89 31.78
CA LYS A 121 -39.52 52.86 30.72
C LYS A 121 -38.15 52.69 30.06
N ILE A 122 -37.40 53.79 29.85
CA ILE A 122 -36.04 53.73 29.30
C ILE A 122 -35.09 53.05 30.29
N LEU A 123 -35.23 53.31 31.59
CA LEU A 123 -34.43 52.67 32.63
C LEU A 123 -34.69 51.17 32.69
N THR A 124 -35.96 50.73 32.66
CA THR A 124 -36.31 49.31 32.67
C THR A 124 -35.83 48.60 31.41
N LEU A 125 -36.04 49.19 30.23
CA LEU A 125 -35.53 48.63 28.97
C LEU A 125 -34.01 48.56 28.94
N ARG A 126 -33.30 49.53 29.55
CA ARG A 126 -31.84 49.49 29.68
C ARG A 126 -31.40 48.33 30.59
N ALA A 127 -32.12 48.06 31.67
CA ALA A 127 -31.83 46.94 32.55
C ALA A 127 -32.05 45.60 31.82
N VAL A 128 -33.21 45.42 31.18
CA VAL A 128 -33.53 44.20 30.41
C VAL A 128 -32.53 43.99 29.26
N ASN A 129 -32.13 45.04 28.54
CA ASN A 129 -31.11 44.92 27.49
C ASN A 129 -29.75 44.48 28.04
N LYS A 130 -29.36 44.90 29.26
CA LYS A 130 -28.13 44.44 29.89
C LYS A 130 -28.22 42.97 30.29
N GLU A 131 -29.34 42.57 30.87
CA GLU A 131 -29.60 41.18 31.28
C GLU A 131 -29.64 40.24 30.08
N LEU A 132 -30.40 40.59 29.03
CA LEU A 132 -30.47 39.81 27.79
C LEU A 132 -29.08 39.69 27.14
N LYS A 133 -28.31 40.77 27.10
CA LYS A 133 -26.96 40.77 26.53
C LYS A 133 -26.00 39.87 27.33
N ALA A 134 -26.13 39.82 28.65
CA ALA A 134 -25.33 38.94 29.49
C ALA A 134 -25.76 37.47 29.34
N GLY A 135 -27.07 37.18 29.43
CA GLY A 135 -27.62 35.83 29.38
C GLY A 135 -27.43 35.14 28.02
N VAL A 136 -27.84 35.79 26.93
CA VAL A 136 -27.73 35.19 25.58
C VAL A 136 -26.27 34.94 25.20
N GLY A 137 -25.37 35.84 25.60
CA GLY A 137 -23.93 35.66 25.37
C GLY A 137 -23.35 34.48 26.16
N GLN A 138 -23.71 34.37 27.43
CA GLN A 138 -23.21 33.31 28.31
C GLN A 138 -23.75 31.92 27.92
N ASP A 139 -25.05 31.81 27.62
CA ASP A 139 -25.66 30.54 27.23
C ASP A 139 -25.11 30.02 25.89
N LEU A 140 -24.92 30.92 24.92
CA LEU A 140 -24.31 30.57 23.63
C LEU A 140 -22.87 30.07 23.84
N VAL A 141 -22.09 30.74 24.69
CA VAL A 141 -20.71 30.34 24.99
C VAL A 141 -20.67 28.98 25.69
N ALA A 142 -21.53 28.75 26.69
CA ALA A 142 -21.59 27.48 27.41
C ALA A 142 -21.97 26.31 26.48
N ALA A 143 -22.94 26.51 25.58
CA ALA A 143 -23.31 25.51 24.59
C ALA A 143 -22.16 25.20 23.60
N ALA A 144 -21.43 26.24 23.16
CA ALA A 144 -20.27 26.08 22.29
C ALA A 144 -19.12 25.35 22.99
N GLU A 145 -18.83 25.67 24.25
CA GLU A 145 -17.81 24.99 25.06
C GLU A 145 -18.14 23.52 25.30
N TRP A 146 -19.40 23.21 25.59
CA TRP A 146 -19.83 21.81 25.76
C TRP A 146 -19.62 21.00 24.48
N ARG A 147 -20.01 21.55 23.32
CA ARG A 147 -19.77 20.93 22.01
C ARG A 147 -18.29 20.78 21.69
N ALA A 148 -17.47 21.75 22.05
CA ALA A 148 -16.03 21.67 21.87
C ALA A 148 -15.42 20.50 22.67
N LYS A 149 -15.82 20.34 23.95
CA LYS A 149 -15.37 19.23 24.81
C LYS A 149 -15.84 17.86 24.29
N GLU A 150 -17.08 17.77 23.82
CA GLU A 150 -17.61 16.55 23.19
C GLU A 150 -16.77 16.14 21.98
N LEU A 151 -16.49 17.08 21.06
CA LEU A 151 -15.66 16.84 19.89
C LEU A 151 -14.22 16.49 20.25
N GLU A 152 -13.63 17.17 21.23
CA GLU A 152 -12.28 16.89 21.73
C GLU A 152 -12.16 15.45 22.24
N SER A 153 -13.16 14.98 23.00
CA SER A 153 -13.19 13.61 23.51
C SER A 153 -13.26 12.56 22.38
N GLU A 154 -14.04 12.81 21.33
CA GLU A 154 -14.13 11.87 20.19
C GLU A 154 -12.85 11.89 19.36
N ILE A 155 -12.19 13.05 19.21
CA ILE A 155 -10.88 13.15 18.57
C ILE A 155 -9.84 12.29 19.30
N GLU A 156 -9.78 12.38 20.63
CA GLU A 156 -8.81 11.60 21.42
C GLU A 156 -9.13 10.08 21.36
N LYS A 157 -10.40 9.71 21.37
CA LYS A 157 -10.84 8.33 21.15
C LYS A 157 -10.48 7.82 19.74
N MET A 158 -10.61 8.64 18.70
CA MET A 158 -10.17 8.26 17.35
C MET A 158 -8.65 8.16 17.28
N ARG A 159 -7.92 9.05 17.95
CA ARG A 159 -6.45 9.06 18.01
C ARG A 159 -5.91 7.76 18.63
N THR A 160 -6.46 7.33 19.75
CA THR A 160 -6.07 6.07 20.41
C THR A 160 -6.37 4.85 19.54
N LYS A 161 -7.54 4.80 18.89
CA LYS A 161 -7.87 3.74 17.91
C LYS A 161 -6.89 3.72 16.74
N MET A 162 -6.54 4.88 16.19
CA MET A 162 -5.56 4.96 15.11
C MET A 162 -4.18 4.46 15.53
N GLU A 163 -3.71 4.76 16.74
CA GLU A 163 -2.43 4.23 17.21
C GLU A 163 -2.48 2.72 17.45
N SER A 164 -3.60 2.19 17.97
CA SER A 164 -3.81 0.75 18.11
C SER A 164 -3.73 0.03 16.75
N LEU A 165 -4.47 0.51 15.74
CA LEU A 165 -4.41 -0.04 14.38
C LEU A 165 -3.03 0.11 13.74
N ARG A 166 -2.34 1.22 14.02
CA ARG A 166 -0.96 1.44 13.56
C ARG A 166 0.00 0.42 14.18
N SER A 167 -0.18 0.07 15.46
CA SER A 167 0.59 -0.99 16.13
C SER A 167 0.30 -2.36 15.52
N GLN A 168 -0.97 -2.72 15.33
CA GLN A 168 -1.35 -3.99 14.71
C GLN A 168 -0.78 -4.13 13.30
N ARG A 169 -0.79 -3.05 12.50
CA ARG A 169 -0.17 -3.07 11.17
C ARG A 169 1.33 -3.36 11.24
N ARG A 170 2.06 -2.75 12.18
CA ARG A 170 3.50 -2.99 12.36
C ARG A 170 3.78 -4.45 12.74
N GLU A 171 2.96 -5.04 13.61
CA GLU A 171 3.09 -6.45 14.01
C GLU A 171 2.87 -7.39 12.82
N LEU A 172 1.79 -7.19 12.06
CA LEU A 172 1.51 -7.97 10.85
C LEU A 172 2.63 -7.82 9.80
N GLU A 173 3.19 -6.62 9.65
CA GLU A 173 4.30 -6.36 8.74
C GLU A 173 5.57 -7.15 9.13
N LEU A 174 5.86 -7.26 10.44
CA LEU A 174 6.95 -8.09 10.94
C LEU A 174 6.69 -9.57 10.67
N GLU A 175 5.47 -10.06 10.95
CA GLU A 175 5.10 -11.46 10.72
C GLU A 175 5.19 -11.82 9.23
N VAL A 176 4.69 -10.96 8.34
CA VAL A 176 4.84 -11.12 6.89
C VAL A 176 6.32 -11.13 6.48
N GLY A 177 7.17 -10.30 7.11
CA GLY A 177 8.61 -10.31 6.90
C GLY A 177 9.26 -11.66 7.28
N LEU A 178 8.87 -12.23 8.42
CA LEU A 178 9.34 -13.54 8.87
C LEU A 178 8.88 -14.66 7.93
N LEU A 179 7.60 -14.67 7.56
CA LEU A 179 7.04 -15.66 6.63
C LEU A 179 7.72 -15.61 5.25
N ARG A 180 8.01 -14.42 4.74
CA ARG A 180 8.76 -14.26 3.48
C ARG A 180 10.16 -14.86 3.58
N SER A 181 10.86 -14.57 4.67
CA SER A 181 12.22 -15.09 4.90
C SER A 181 12.22 -16.63 5.02
N SER A 182 11.22 -17.19 5.72
CA SER A 182 11.05 -18.64 5.82
C SER A 182 10.72 -19.29 4.47
N LEU A 183 9.87 -18.65 3.67
CA LEU A 183 9.54 -19.13 2.33
C LEU A 183 10.76 -19.13 1.40
N ASP A 184 11.58 -18.09 1.46
CA ASP A 184 12.80 -18.01 0.65
C ASP A 184 13.84 -19.05 1.07
N ALA A 185 13.98 -19.33 2.38
CA ALA A 185 14.80 -20.44 2.86
C ALA A 185 14.29 -21.79 2.33
N ALA A 186 12.99 -22.07 2.44
CA ALA A 186 12.40 -23.32 1.94
C ALA A 186 12.54 -23.47 0.41
N ARG A 187 12.48 -22.35 -0.35
CA ARG A 187 12.75 -22.35 -1.79
C ARG A 187 14.20 -22.72 -2.10
N ASN A 188 15.16 -22.23 -1.31
CA ASN A 188 16.56 -22.59 -1.48
C ASN A 188 16.79 -24.07 -1.17
N ASP A 189 16.22 -24.58 -0.07
CA ASP A 189 16.30 -26.01 0.28
C ASP A 189 15.74 -26.90 -0.83
N ARG A 190 14.59 -26.50 -1.41
CA ARG A 190 14.02 -27.19 -2.56
C ARG A 190 14.94 -27.19 -3.77
N ALA A 191 15.57 -26.06 -4.10
CA ALA A 191 16.49 -25.96 -5.23
C ALA A 191 17.73 -26.87 -5.03
N HIS A 192 18.23 -26.97 -3.80
CA HIS A 192 19.30 -27.91 -3.47
C HIS A 192 18.88 -29.36 -3.68
N LEU A 193 17.71 -29.74 -3.16
CA LEU A 193 17.18 -31.10 -3.32
C LEU A 193 16.94 -31.45 -4.80
N GLU A 194 16.42 -30.51 -5.59
CA GLU A 194 16.27 -30.72 -7.04
C GLU A 194 17.62 -31.00 -7.72
N GLY A 195 18.69 -30.31 -7.31
CA GLY A 195 20.06 -30.60 -7.77
C GLY A 195 20.56 -32.01 -7.38
N ASP A 196 20.29 -32.43 -6.15
CA ASP A 196 20.66 -33.77 -5.67
C ASP A 196 19.90 -34.88 -6.43
N VAL A 197 18.60 -34.67 -6.69
CA VAL A 197 17.78 -35.60 -7.47
C VAL A 197 18.27 -35.71 -8.90
N LEU A 198 18.66 -34.60 -9.53
CA LEU A 198 19.27 -34.63 -10.86
C LEU A 198 20.58 -35.40 -10.86
N SER A 199 21.46 -35.15 -9.88
CA SER A 199 22.74 -35.85 -9.73
C SER A 199 22.56 -37.35 -9.51
N LEU A 200 21.59 -37.74 -8.67
CA LEU A 200 21.23 -39.14 -8.45
C LEU A 200 20.68 -39.78 -9.73
N THR A 201 19.83 -39.07 -10.47
CA THR A 201 19.28 -39.55 -11.74
C THR A 201 20.41 -39.85 -12.72
N GLU A 202 21.37 -38.94 -12.89
CA GLU A 202 22.55 -39.16 -13.73
C GLU A 202 23.34 -40.41 -13.30
N ALA A 203 23.63 -40.55 -12.00
CA ALA A 203 24.33 -41.71 -11.47
C ALA A 203 23.57 -43.04 -11.72
N THR A 204 22.25 -43.04 -11.58
CA THR A 204 21.43 -44.24 -11.85
C THR A 204 21.46 -44.63 -13.32
N THR A 205 21.36 -43.66 -14.24
CA THR A 205 21.45 -43.93 -15.68
C THR A 205 22.83 -44.45 -16.08
N PHE A 206 23.91 -43.92 -15.48
CA PHE A 206 25.26 -44.43 -15.67
C PHE A 206 25.41 -45.88 -15.19
N LEU A 207 24.92 -46.18 -13.98
CA LEU A 207 24.97 -47.52 -13.41
C LEU A 207 24.17 -48.52 -14.26
N GLU A 208 22.99 -48.13 -14.75
CA GLU A 208 22.16 -48.96 -15.62
C GLU A 208 22.89 -49.30 -16.93
N ALA A 209 23.50 -48.31 -17.58
CA ALA A 209 24.30 -48.51 -18.78
C ALA A 209 25.49 -49.46 -18.53
N LYS A 210 26.20 -49.26 -17.42
CA LYS A 210 27.33 -50.12 -17.01
C LYS A 210 26.87 -51.56 -16.76
N LEU A 211 25.75 -51.76 -16.09
CA LEU A 211 25.19 -53.08 -15.81
C LEU A 211 24.76 -53.80 -17.09
N LYS A 212 24.15 -53.09 -18.04
CA LYS A 212 23.83 -53.63 -19.37
C LYS A 212 25.07 -54.08 -20.13
N ALA A 213 26.12 -53.26 -20.15
CA ALA A 213 27.37 -53.58 -20.83
C ALA A 213 28.12 -54.77 -20.18
N GLU A 214 28.27 -54.77 -18.85
CA GLU A 214 28.95 -55.85 -18.14
C GLU A 214 28.14 -57.16 -18.22
N GLY A 215 26.81 -57.08 -18.13
CA GLY A 215 25.92 -58.23 -18.30
C GLY A 215 26.07 -58.87 -19.68
N GLN A 216 26.10 -58.06 -20.75
CA GLN A 216 26.34 -58.56 -22.11
C GLN A 216 27.71 -59.23 -22.24
N LYS A 217 28.75 -58.62 -21.67
CA LYS A 217 30.11 -59.16 -21.66
C LYS A 217 30.19 -60.49 -20.90
N ALA A 218 29.57 -60.59 -19.72
CA ALA A 218 29.53 -61.81 -18.92
C ALA A 218 28.82 -62.95 -19.66
N VAL A 219 27.68 -62.66 -20.31
CA VAL A 219 26.96 -63.63 -21.14
C VAL A 219 27.80 -64.08 -22.33
N ALA A 220 28.48 -63.16 -23.01
CA ALA A 220 29.37 -63.50 -24.12
C ALA A 220 30.51 -64.41 -23.66
N THR A 221 31.12 -64.10 -22.50
CA THR A 221 32.20 -64.90 -21.91
C THR A 221 31.72 -66.29 -21.52
N TYR A 222 30.53 -66.40 -20.92
CA TYR A 222 29.92 -67.69 -20.57
C TYR A 222 29.62 -68.54 -21.80
N LYS A 223 29.03 -67.94 -22.85
CA LYS A 223 28.76 -68.66 -24.11
C LYS A 223 30.04 -69.14 -24.82
N ALA A 224 31.15 -68.40 -24.66
CA ALA A 224 32.46 -68.79 -25.18
C ALA A 224 33.22 -69.76 -24.26
N SER A 225 32.65 -70.14 -23.10
CA SER A 225 33.30 -71.06 -22.18
C SER A 225 33.13 -72.51 -22.64
N ARG A 226 34.18 -73.31 -22.42
CA ARG A 226 34.19 -74.74 -22.76
C ARG A 226 33.11 -75.55 -22.03
N GLU A 227 32.75 -75.15 -20.81
CA GLU A 227 31.68 -75.81 -20.04
C GLU A 227 30.34 -75.71 -20.76
N PHE A 228 29.98 -74.50 -21.21
CA PHE A 228 28.75 -74.26 -21.98
C PHE A 228 28.72 -75.07 -23.28
N GLU A 229 29.83 -75.08 -24.02
CA GLU A 229 29.98 -75.86 -25.25
C GLU A 229 29.81 -77.37 -24.99
N SER A 230 30.47 -77.89 -23.93
CA SER A 230 30.39 -79.30 -23.57
C SER A 230 28.99 -79.73 -23.11
N ASP A 231 28.26 -78.84 -22.42
CA ASP A 231 26.90 -79.10 -21.98
C ASP A 231 25.91 -79.05 -23.15
N LEU A 232 26.14 -78.15 -24.13
CA LEU A 232 25.43 -78.14 -25.41
C LEU A 232 25.63 -79.45 -26.18
N GLU A 233 26.86 -79.96 -26.29
CA GLU A 233 27.16 -81.22 -26.98
C GLU A 233 26.42 -82.39 -26.30
N LYS A 234 26.49 -82.49 -24.97
CA LYS A 234 25.76 -83.52 -24.20
C LYS A 234 24.26 -83.43 -24.43
N MET A 235 23.70 -82.21 -24.40
CA MET A 235 22.27 -81.99 -24.64
C MET A 235 21.87 -82.36 -26.08
N GLY A 236 22.72 -82.09 -27.06
CA GLY A 236 22.57 -82.53 -28.45
C GLY A 236 22.55 -84.06 -28.58
N ARG A 237 23.48 -84.76 -27.93
CA ARG A 237 23.51 -86.23 -27.91
C ARG A 237 22.24 -86.83 -27.32
N VAL A 238 21.81 -86.36 -26.15
CA VAL A 238 20.59 -86.87 -25.47
C VAL A 238 19.34 -86.64 -26.33
N SER A 239 19.22 -85.48 -26.98
CA SER A 239 18.07 -85.18 -27.84
C SER A 239 18.07 -85.99 -29.14
N TYR A 240 19.22 -86.20 -29.76
CA TYR A 240 19.37 -87.06 -30.93
C TYR A 240 19.07 -88.53 -30.62
N GLU A 241 19.62 -89.06 -29.51
CA GLU A 241 19.29 -90.40 -29.01
C GLU A 241 17.79 -90.58 -28.78
N PHE A 242 17.15 -89.61 -28.12
CA PHE A 242 15.72 -89.65 -27.87
C PHE A 242 14.92 -89.64 -29.19
N GLY A 243 15.26 -88.75 -30.12
CA GLY A 243 14.64 -88.67 -31.44
C GLY A 243 14.79 -89.97 -32.23
N TYR A 244 15.97 -90.59 -32.21
CA TYR A 244 16.23 -91.87 -32.84
C TYR A 244 15.37 -92.99 -32.23
N ARG A 245 15.31 -93.11 -30.90
CA ARG A 245 14.45 -94.10 -30.23
C ARG A 245 12.98 -93.94 -30.64
N VAL A 246 12.47 -92.70 -30.71
CA VAL A 246 11.11 -92.43 -31.16
C VAL A 246 10.89 -92.79 -32.63
N ALA A 247 11.84 -92.46 -33.52
CA ALA A 247 11.75 -92.81 -34.94
C ALA A 247 11.80 -94.32 -35.17
N LEU A 248 12.67 -95.01 -34.43
CA LEU A 248 12.80 -96.46 -34.41
C LEU A 248 11.49 -97.13 -34.01
N GLU A 249 10.86 -96.69 -32.94
CA GLU A 249 9.56 -97.23 -32.50
C GLU A 249 8.44 -96.94 -33.50
N ARG A 250 8.43 -95.76 -34.13
CA ARG A 250 7.48 -95.46 -35.22
C ARG A 250 7.69 -96.34 -36.44
N LEU A 251 8.94 -96.66 -36.78
CA LEU A 251 9.28 -97.55 -37.88
C LEU A 251 8.80 -98.98 -37.59
N ARG A 252 9.07 -99.50 -36.38
CA ARG A 252 8.61 -100.81 -35.92
C ARG A 252 7.09 -100.93 -35.91
N GLY A 253 6.38 -99.88 -35.48
CA GLY A 253 4.92 -99.83 -35.52
C GLY A 253 4.34 -99.90 -36.95
N LYS A 254 5.09 -99.49 -37.98
CA LYS A 254 4.67 -99.57 -39.40
C LYS A 254 5.14 -100.84 -40.11
N HIS A 255 6.29 -101.38 -39.73
CA HIS A 255 6.92 -102.55 -40.37
C HIS A 255 7.49 -103.49 -39.29
N PRO A 256 6.68 -104.40 -38.73
CA PRO A 256 7.06 -105.22 -37.58
C PRO A 256 8.17 -106.24 -37.86
N ASP A 257 8.44 -106.57 -39.13
CA ASP A 257 9.40 -107.62 -39.53
C ASP A 257 10.82 -107.08 -39.84
N ILE A 258 11.06 -105.77 -39.69
CA ILE A 258 12.38 -105.18 -39.97
C ILE A 258 13.32 -105.40 -38.78
N THR A 259 14.38 -106.19 -38.99
CA THR A 259 15.47 -106.42 -38.03
C THR A 259 16.53 -105.33 -38.17
N ILE A 260 16.83 -104.61 -37.08
CA ILE A 260 17.88 -103.59 -37.05
C ILE A 260 19.06 -104.19 -36.31
N GLU A 261 20.18 -104.32 -37.02
CA GLU A 261 21.31 -105.17 -36.67
C GLU A 261 22.19 -104.61 -35.54
N ARG A 262 22.21 -103.29 -35.31
CA ARG A 262 23.04 -102.67 -34.27
C ARG A 262 22.43 -101.37 -33.76
N ASP A 263 22.53 -101.14 -32.44
CA ASP A 263 22.20 -99.85 -31.81
C ASP A 263 23.38 -98.90 -32.02
N PRO A 264 23.24 -97.81 -32.80
CA PRO A 264 24.32 -96.87 -33.08
C PRO A 264 24.89 -96.19 -31.82
N PHE A 265 24.19 -96.25 -30.68
CA PHE A 265 24.58 -95.60 -29.43
C PHE A 265 25.21 -96.54 -28.41
N ALA A 266 25.22 -97.85 -28.66
CA ALA A 266 25.70 -98.83 -27.68
C ALA A 266 27.23 -98.86 -27.53
N GLU A 267 27.98 -98.36 -28.52
CA GLU A 267 29.43 -98.06 -28.46
C GLU A 267 29.92 -97.68 -29.87
N CYS A 268 30.10 -96.39 -30.14
CA CYS A 268 30.83 -95.90 -31.32
C CYS A 268 31.67 -94.69 -30.89
N SER A 269 32.93 -94.96 -30.53
CA SER A 269 33.94 -93.95 -30.22
C SER A 269 34.83 -93.59 -31.41
N GLU A 270 34.62 -94.21 -32.59
CA GLU A 270 35.47 -94.00 -33.78
C GLU A 270 35.40 -92.56 -34.34
N ASP A 271 34.26 -91.88 -34.21
CA ASP A 271 34.07 -90.51 -34.71
C ASP A 271 34.51 -89.42 -33.71
N ALA A 272 34.96 -89.79 -32.50
CA ALA A 272 35.41 -88.82 -31.49
C ALA A 272 36.65 -88.01 -31.89
N ASN A 273 37.34 -88.44 -32.97
CA ASN A 273 38.54 -87.80 -33.50
C ASN A 273 38.27 -87.02 -34.81
N VAL A 274 37.02 -86.98 -35.27
CA VAL A 274 36.64 -86.25 -36.49
C VAL A 274 36.49 -84.78 -36.12
N GLU A 275 37.53 -84.01 -36.39
CA GLU A 275 37.52 -82.55 -36.30
C GLU A 275 36.48 -82.01 -37.28
N MET A 276 35.31 -81.61 -36.75
CA MET A 276 34.29 -80.95 -37.57
C MET A 276 34.66 -79.47 -37.67
N ASP A 277 34.95 -79.02 -38.89
CA ASP A 277 35.27 -77.63 -39.18
C ASP A 277 34.04 -76.75 -38.90
N LEU A 278 34.11 -75.93 -37.86
CA LEU A 278 32.99 -75.12 -37.35
C LEU A 278 32.72 -73.86 -38.20
N ASP A 279 33.60 -73.54 -39.14
CA ASP A 279 33.55 -72.33 -39.95
C ASP A 279 32.82 -72.51 -41.30
N GLN A 280 31.86 -73.43 -41.40
CA GLN A 280 31.06 -73.57 -42.62
C GLN A 280 29.88 -72.57 -42.60
N PRO A 281 29.90 -71.49 -43.43
CA PRO A 281 28.82 -70.52 -43.44
C PRO A 281 27.55 -71.16 -44.00
N PHE A 282 26.45 -71.05 -43.26
CA PHE A 282 25.12 -71.35 -43.80
C PHE A 282 24.73 -70.25 -44.79
N ASP A 283 24.35 -70.65 -46.01
CA ASP A 283 23.93 -69.73 -47.08
C ASP A 283 22.51 -69.23 -46.81
N ASP A 284 22.38 -68.28 -45.88
CA ASP A 284 21.11 -67.67 -45.46
C ASP A 284 20.69 -66.54 -46.41
N GLY A 285 20.93 -66.70 -47.71
CA GLY A 285 20.54 -65.75 -48.75
C GLY A 285 19.06 -65.39 -48.63
N THR A 286 18.77 -64.22 -48.08
CA THR A 286 17.42 -63.64 -48.08
C THR A 286 17.10 -63.27 -49.51
N THR A 287 16.28 -64.08 -50.18
CA THR A 287 15.72 -63.76 -51.49
C THR A 287 14.82 -62.52 -51.35
N SER A 288 15.40 -61.34 -51.58
CA SER A 288 14.64 -60.10 -51.73
C SER A 288 13.80 -60.21 -53.00
N GLU A 289 12.51 -60.48 -52.82
CA GLU A 289 11.50 -60.49 -53.87
C GLU A 289 11.31 -59.06 -54.39
N LYS A 290 11.82 -58.77 -55.59
CA LYS A 290 11.61 -57.49 -56.29
C LYS A 290 10.16 -57.43 -56.77
N GLN A 291 9.42 -56.40 -56.34
CA GLN A 291 8.13 -56.06 -56.96
C GLN A 291 8.32 -55.54 -58.40
N PRO A 292 7.50 -55.97 -59.37
CA PRO A 292 7.53 -55.44 -60.72
C PRO A 292 6.74 -54.13 -60.78
N THR A 293 7.41 -53.08 -61.22
CA THR A 293 6.81 -51.81 -61.64
C THR A 293 5.99 -52.04 -62.90
N LEU A 294 4.70 -51.68 -62.85
CA LEU A 294 3.87 -51.36 -64.02
C LEU A 294 3.26 -49.98 -63.80
#